data_AF-A0A1E5L787-F1
#
_entry.id   AF-A0A1E5L787-F1
#
_cell.length_a   1.000
_cell.length_b   1.000
_cell.length_c   1.000
_cell.angle_alpha   90.00
_cell.angle_beta   90.00
_cell.angle_gamma   90.00
#
_symmetry.space_group_name_H-M   'P 1'
#
loop_
_entity.id
_entity.type
_entity.pdbx_description
1 polymer ?
#
loop_
_entity_poly.entity_id
_entity_poly.type
_entity_poly.pdbx_seq_one_letter_code
_entity_poly.pdbx_strand_id
1 'polypeptide(L)'
;MESEYDKLVNHMSKIIRDYEFCCIGISGNTGLGKSTAVKQVACNLNKAILECHELEPEAWGCLNDTFAAANKTNQLLLFDGIIVSFHLHRKFYQDLFLRYLHATTIVIEHPDIFLEQNNLSGDVFDIIFEIRTNSNHHVTYPFLY
;
A
#
# COMPACT_ATOMS: atom_id res chain seq x y z
N MET A 1 3.97 26.76 -10.04
CA MET A 1 2.83 25.86 -10.19
C MET A 1 3.22 24.54 -9.55
N GLU A 2 2.39 24.02 -8.66
CA GLU A 2 2.61 22.72 -8.01
C GLU A 2 2.49 21.59 -9.05
N SER A 3 3.39 20.62 -9.03
CA SER A 3 3.35 19.50 -9.98
C SER A 3 2.17 18.56 -9.66
N GLU A 4 1.68 17.80 -10.65
CA GLU A 4 0.64 16.79 -10.40
C GLU A 4 1.09 15.72 -9.37
N TYR A 5 2.39 15.44 -9.32
CA TYR A 5 2.98 14.57 -8.31
C TYR A 5 2.87 15.15 -6.90
N ASP A 6 3.20 16.44 -6.73
CA ASP A 6 3.09 17.11 -5.43
C ASP A 6 1.64 17.16 -4.96
N LYS A 7 0.69 17.38 -5.87
CA LYS A 7 -0.75 17.34 -5.57
C LYS A 7 -1.17 15.97 -5.05
N LEU A 8 -0.73 14.87 -5.69
CA LEU A 8 -1.00 13.51 -5.24
C LEU A 8 -0.46 13.30 -3.81
N VAL A 9 0.81 13.62 -3.58
CA VAL A 9 1.46 13.48 -2.27
C VAL A 9 0.75 14.30 -1.21
N ASN A 10 0.39 15.54 -1.50
CA ASN A 10 -0.30 16.42 -0.56
C ASN A 10 -1.72 15.95 -0.26
N HIS A 11 -2.45 15.48 -1.27
CA HIS A 11 -3.80 14.94 -1.10
C HIS A 11 -3.79 13.64 -0.28
N MET A 12 -2.89 12.71 -0.59
CA MET A 12 -2.68 11.49 0.19
C MET A 12 -2.29 11.81 1.64
N SER A 13 -1.36 12.74 1.83
CA SER A 13 -0.91 13.18 3.16
C SER A 13 -2.06 13.76 3.98
N LYS A 14 -2.99 14.48 3.35
CA LYS A 14 -4.18 15.01 4.00
C LYS A 14 -5.11 13.89 4.45
N ILE A 15 -5.43 12.94 3.57
CA ILE A 15 -6.29 11.80 3.91
C ILE A 15 -5.70 10.99 5.07
N ILE A 16 -4.43 10.58 4.99
CA ILE A 16 -3.81 9.77 6.05
C ILE A 16 -3.71 10.53 7.38
N ARG A 17 -3.72 11.86 7.36
CA ARG A 17 -3.74 12.69 8.57
C ARG A 17 -5.15 12.82 9.16
N ASP A 18 -6.16 12.94 8.31
CA ASP A 18 -7.55 13.12 8.72
C ASP A 18 -8.19 11.80 9.17
N TYR A 19 -7.72 10.65 8.68
CA TYR A 19 -8.17 9.31 9.06
C TYR A 19 -7.13 8.57 9.91
N GLU A 20 -7.53 8.10 11.10
CA GLU A 20 -6.64 7.39 12.04
C GLU A 20 -6.10 6.09 11.42
N PHE A 21 -6.98 5.33 10.76
CA PHE A 21 -6.68 4.12 9.98
C PHE A 21 -7.39 4.20 8.64
N CYS A 22 -6.71 3.84 7.56
CA CYS A 22 -7.30 3.77 6.23
C CYS A 22 -6.55 2.77 5.34
N CYS A 23 -7.27 2.14 4.44
CA CYS A 23 -6.77 1.25 3.40
C CYS A 23 -6.82 1.96 2.05
N ILE A 24 -5.64 2.20 1.47
CA ILE A 24 -5.46 3.00 0.25
C ILE A 24 -4.93 2.10 -0.85
N GLY A 25 -5.61 2.07 -1.99
CA GLY A 25 -5.09 1.49 -3.22
C GLY A 25 -4.32 2.52 -4.04
N ILE A 26 -3.21 2.14 -4.65
CA ILE A 26 -2.53 2.97 -5.66
C ILE A 26 -2.38 2.14 -6.94
N SER A 27 -3.16 2.54 -7.94
CA SER A 27 -3.16 1.95 -9.27
C SER A 27 -2.41 2.83 -10.27
N GLY A 28 -1.89 2.21 -11.32
CA GLY A 28 -1.09 2.85 -12.35
C GLY A 28 0.01 1.92 -12.85
N ASN A 29 0.51 2.17 -14.05
CA ASN A 29 1.58 1.36 -14.63
C ASN A 29 2.85 1.36 -13.77
N THR A 30 3.69 0.34 -13.99
CA THR A 30 5.01 0.25 -13.39
C THR A 30 5.87 1.46 -13.78
N GLY A 31 6.68 1.96 -12.83
CA GLY A 31 7.60 3.07 -13.07
C GLY A 31 6.98 4.47 -12.94
N LEU A 32 5.68 4.60 -12.62
CA LEU A 32 5.03 5.90 -12.38
C LEU A 32 5.30 6.51 -11.00
N GLY A 33 6.23 5.94 -10.23
CA GLY A 33 6.64 6.49 -8.93
C GLY A 33 5.65 6.24 -7.78
N LYS A 34 4.81 5.20 -7.87
CA LYS A 34 3.85 4.81 -6.81
C LYS A 34 4.54 4.66 -5.45
N SER A 35 5.56 3.81 -5.36
CA SER A 35 6.31 3.60 -4.11
C SER A 35 7.00 4.86 -3.62
N THR A 36 7.52 5.67 -4.53
CA THR A 36 8.15 6.97 -4.20
C THR A 36 7.13 7.94 -3.60
N ALA A 37 5.91 7.98 -4.12
CA ALA A 37 4.84 8.81 -3.58
C ALA A 37 4.49 8.37 -2.16
N VAL A 38 4.32 7.07 -1.91
CA VAL A 38 4.05 6.54 -0.56
C VAL A 38 5.19 6.88 0.41
N LYS A 39 6.44 6.69 -0.02
CA LYS A 39 7.64 7.02 0.77
C LYS A 39 7.68 8.51 1.13
N GLN A 40 7.35 9.39 0.19
CA GLN A 40 7.27 10.82 0.44
C GLN A 40 6.14 11.18 1.41
N VAL A 41 4.97 10.57 1.26
CA VAL A 41 3.82 10.78 2.16
C VAL A 41 4.16 10.37 3.59
N ALA A 42 4.77 9.20 3.78
CA ALA A 42 5.18 8.76 5.11
C ALA A 42 6.23 9.70 5.73
N CYS A 43 7.20 10.18 4.94
CA CYS A 43 8.17 11.18 5.37
C CYS A 43 7.47 12.48 5.83
N ASN A 44 6.53 13.01 5.04
CA ASN A 44 5.77 14.22 5.36
C ASN A 44 4.93 14.08 6.64
N LEU A 45 4.52 12.86 6.98
CA LEU A 45 3.71 12.55 8.15
C LEU A 45 4.52 11.98 9.32
N ASN A 46 5.85 11.89 9.19
CA ASN A 46 6.74 11.27 10.17
C ASN A 46 6.34 9.82 10.57
N LYS A 47 5.79 9.07 9.61
CA LYS A 47 5.37 7.68 9.80
C LYS A 47 6.49 6.71 9.40
N ALA A 48 6.67 5.66 10.18
CA ALA A 48 7.54 4.55 9.81
C ALA A 48 6.85 3.67 8.75
N ILE A 49 7.55 3.38 7.65
CA ILE A 49 7.04 2.46 6.62
C ILE A 49 7.55 1.06 6.90
N LEU A 50 6.65 0.09 6.80
CA LEU A 50 7.01 -1.32 6.72
C LEU A 50 6.63 -1.84 5.33
N GLU A 51 7.64 -2.14 4.51
CA GLU A 51 7.46 -2.73 3.19
C GLU A 51 7.19 -4.22 3.36
N CYS A 52 5.90 -4.59 3.43
CA CYS A 52 5.49 -5.93 3.84
C CYS A 52 5.97 -7.02 2.89
N HIS A 53 6.19 -6.69 1.62
CA HIS A 53 6.69 -7.63 0.61
C HIS A 53 8.18 -7.99 0.80
N GLU A 54 8.92 -7.27 1.64
CA GLU A 54 10.30 -7.61 2.02
C GLU A 54 10.36 -8.49 3.29
N LEU A 55 9.21 -8.78 3.90
CA LEU A 55 9.14 -9.54 5.14
C LEU A 55 9.05 -11.04 4.87
N GLU A 56 10.03 -11.77 5.38
CA GLU A 56 9.93 -13.22 5.54
C GLU A 56 9.06 -13.57 6.76
N PRO A 57 8.27 -14.66 6.71
CA PRO A 57 7.42 -15.09 7.82
C PRO A 57 8.17 -15.24 9.15
N GLU A 58 9.41 -15.73 9.11
CA GLU A 58 10.27 -15.90 10.28
C GLU A 58 10.66 -14.56 10.89
N ALA A 59 10.95 -13.55 10.06
CA ALA A 59 11.29 -12.20 10.52
C ALA A 59 10.07 -11.53 11.16
N TRP A 60 8.87 -11.77 10.63
CA TRP A 60 7.64 -11.24 11.19
C TRP A 60 7.36 -11.75 12.61
N GLY A 61 7.65 -13.01 12.90
CA GLY A 61 7.49 -13.56 14.26
C GLY A 61 8.23 -12.73 15.32
N CYS A 62 9.42 -12.23 14.98
CA CYS A 62 10.21 -11.36 15.85
C CYS A 62 9.72 -9.90 15.87
N LEU A 63 9.23 -9.41 14.72
CA LEU A 63 8.82 -8.01 14.56
C LEU A 63 7.41 -7.73 15.08
N ASN A 64 6.52 -8.73 15.11
CA ASN A 64 5.11 -8.54 15.41
C ASN A 64 4.86 -7.95 16.80
N ASP A 65 5.59 -8.40 17.82
CA ASP A 65 5.44 -7.87 19.18
C ASP A 65 5.94 -6.42 19.28
N THR A 66 7.02 -6.11 18.56
CA THR A 66 7.55 -4.73 18.46
C THR A 66 6.58 -3.83 17.70
N PHE A 67 6.00 -4.31 16.60
CA PHE A 67 5.01 -3.59 15.82
C PHE A 67 3.71 -3.38 16.61
N ALA A 68 3.27 -4.40 17.36
CA ALA A 68 2.08 -4.31 18.20
C ALA A 68 2.27 -3.36 19.40
N ALA A 69 3.48 -3.29 19.97
CA ALA A 69 3.83 -2.40 21.06
C ALA A 69 4.11 -0.95 20.59
N ALA A 70 4.48 -0.77 19.33
CA ALA A 70 4.68 0.54 18.73
C ALA A 70 3.35 1.29 18.57
N ASN A 71 3.43 2.61 18.47
CA ASN A 71 2.24 3.42 18.18
C ASN A 71 1.80 3.17 16.73
N LYS A 72 0.78 2.32 16.54
CA LYS A 72 0.28 1.89 15.22
C LYS A 72 -0.25 3.04 14.36
N THR A 73 -0.64 4.16 14.98
CA THR A 73 -1.01 5.39 14.27
C THR A 73 0.19 6.05 13.58
N ASN A 74 1.42 5.74 14.01
CA ASN A 74 2.66 6.25 13.44
C ASN A 74 3.33 5.29 12.44
N GLN A 75 2.63 4.23 12.04
CA GLN A 75 3.12 3.25 11.08
C GLN A 75 2.26 3.25 9.82
N LEU A 76 2.87 2.85 8.71
CA LEU A 76 2.22 2.62 7.42
C LEU A 76 2.72 1.29 6.88
N LEU A 77 1.80 0.39 6.55
CA LEU A 77 2.12 -0.87 5.88
C LEU A 77 2.02 -0.69 4.37
N LEU A 78 3.08 -1.03 3.64
CA LEU A 78 3.11 -0.97 2.18
C LEU A 78 3.18 -2.38 1.60
N PHE A 79 2.13 -2.76 0.85
CA PHE A 79 2.08 -4.00 0.09
C PHE A 79 2.26 -3.68 -1.39
N ASP A 80 3.14 -4.43 -2.07
CA ASP A 80 3.10 -4.49 -3.54
C ASP A 80 2.22 -5.68 -3.94
N GLY A 81 1.05 -5.39 -4.49
CA GLY A 81 0.05 -6.36 -4.90
C GLY A 81 0.56 -7.37 -5.92
N ILE A 82 1.59 -7.05 -6.71
CA ILE A 82 2.21 -8.01 -7.64
C ILE A 82 3.08 -8.97 -6.84
N ILE A 83 4.03 -8.43 -6.07
CA ILE A 83 5.02 -9.25 -5.36
C ILE A 83 4.33 -10.20 -4.39
N VAL A 84 3.42 -9.68 -3.55
CA VAL A 84 2.78 -10.51 -2.52
C VAL A 84 1.84 -11.56 -3.10
N SER A 85 1.22 -11.30 -4.25
CA SER A 85 0.28 -12.22 -4.88
C SER A 85 0.95 -13.42 -5.52
N PHE A 86 2.16 -13.25 -6.05
CA PHE A 86 2.95 -14.32 -6.66
C PHE A 86 3.99 -14.93 -5.71
N HIS A 87 4.06 -14.44 -4.45
CA HIS A 87 4.96 -15.00 -3.46
C HIS A 87 4.54 -16.38 -2.96
N LEU A 88 5.52 -17.24 -2.64
CA LEU A 88 5.28 -18.55 -2.02
C LEU A 88 4.52 -18.45 -0.69
N HIS A 89 4.69 -17.34 0.02
CA HIS A 89 4.04 -17.04 1.29
C HIS A 89 2.81 -16.12 1.16
N ARG A 90 2.11 -16.10 0.02
CA ARG A 90 0.91 -15.25 -0.20
C ARG A 90 -0.07 -15.26 0.97
N LYS A 91 -0.38 -16.44 1.50
CA LYS A 91 -1.33 -16.59 2.64
C LYS A 91 -0.87 -15.81 3.88
N PHE A 92 0.42 -15.80 4.16
CA PHE A 92 0.98 -15.03 5.27
C PHE A 92 0.74 -13.52 5.06
N TYR A 93 0.98 -12.99 3.86
CA TYR A 93 0.72 -11.57 3.58
C TYR A 93 -0.78 -11.23 3.61
N GLN A 94 -1.64 -12.14 3.17
CA GLN A 94 -3.09 -11.98 3.28
C GLN A 94 -3.55 -11.94 4.74
N ASP A 95 -3.07 -12.88 5.57
CA ASP A 95 -3.39 -12.91 7.01
C ASP A 95 -2.86 -11.65 7.71
N LEU A 96 -1.67 -11.18 7.32
CA LEU A 96 -1.10 -9.93 7.80
C LEU A 96 -1.99 -8.73 7.43
N PHE A 97 -2.38 -8.60 6.17
CA PHE A 97 -3.28 -7.57 5.69
C PHE A 97 -4.59 -7.55 6.49
N LEU A 98 -5.27 -8.69 6.59
CA LEU A 98 -6.55 -8.81 7.30
C LEU A 98 -6.45 -8.45 8.78
N ARG A 99 -5.33 -8.81 9.42
CA ARG A 99 -5.07 -8.50 10.84
C ARG A 99 -4.93 -7.00 11.09
N TYR A 100 -4.41 -6.24 10.13
CA TYR A 100 -4.07 -4.82 10.32
C TYR A 100 -4.97 -3.84 9.58
N LEU A 101 -5.92 -4.33 8.75
CA LEU A 101 -6.82 -3.52 7.93
C LEU A 101 -7.52 -2.38 8.70
N HIS A 102 -7.83 -2.58 9.97
CA HIS A 102 -8.50 -1.59 10.83
C HIS A 102 -7.65 -1.12 12.01
N ALA A 103 -6.33 -1.33 11.97
CA ALA A 103 -5.42 -1.06 13.08
C ALA A 103 -4.26 -0.12 12.73
N THR A 104 -4.03 0.15 11.44
CA THR A 104 -2.99 1.05 10.95
C THR A 104 -3.33 1.52 9.53
N THR A 105 -2.57 2.45 8.98
CA THR A 105 -2.69 2.82 7.57
C THR A 105 -2.07 1.73 6.70
N ILE A 106 -2.82 1.22 5.74
CA ILE A 106 -2.33 0.27 4.73
C ILE A 106 -2.37 0.94 3.36
N VAL A 107 -1.28 0.78 2.61
CA VAL A 107 -1.21 1.15 1.20
C VAL A 107 -0.90 -0.08 0.38
N ILE A 108 -1.69 -0.31 -0.68
CA ILE A 108 -1.53 -1.43 -1.60
C ILE A 108 -1.27 -0.87 -2.99
N GLU A 109 -0.07 -1.11 -3.52
CA GLU A 109 0.20 -0.93 -4.94
C GLU A 109 -0.40 -2.07 -5.75
N HIS A 110 -0.84 -1.79 -6.97
CA HIS A 110 -1.47 -2.81 -7.84
C HIS A 110 -2.67 -3.49 -7.15
N PRO A 111 -3.64 -2.70 -6.67
CA PRO A 111 -4.73 -3.20 -5.83
C PRO A 111 -5.62 -4.22 -6.56
N ASP A 112 -5.77 -4.10 -7.87
CA ASP A 112 -6.50 -5.04 -8.71
C ASP A 112 -5.92 -6.46 -8.64
N ILE A 113 -4.61 -6.61 -8.82
CA ILE A 113 -3.93 -7.90 -8.73
C ILE A 113 -4.03 -8.44 -7.30
N PHE A 114 -3.83 -7.58 -6.29
CA PHE A 114 -3.97 -7.98 -4.90
C PHE A 114 -5.36 -8.55 -4.59
N LEU A 115 -6.43 -7.88 -5.06
CA LEU A 115 -7.81 -8.33 -4.85
C LEU A 115 -8.08 -9.67 -5.55
N GLU A 116 -7.72 -9.76 -6.83
CA GLU A 116 -7.96 -10.95 -7.65
C GLU A 116 -7.29 -12.18 -7.05
N GLN A 117 -6.00 -12.07 -6.74
CA GLN A 117 -5.20 -13.21 -6.29
C GLN A 117 -5.49 -13.63 -4.85
N ASN A 118 -6.12 -12.76 -4.06
CA ASN A 118 -6.51 -13.04 -2.68
C ASN A 118 -8.03 -13.26 -2.50
N ASN A 119 -8.82 -13.25 -3.58
CA ASN A 119 -10.28 -13.37 -3.56
C ASN A 119 -10.95 -12.34 -2.63
N LEU A 120 -10.51 -11.09 -2.69
CA LEU A 120 -11.04 -9.98 -1.91
C LEU A 120 -11.94 -9.07 -2.75
N SER A 121 -12.88 -8.38 -2.12
CA SER A 121 -13.69 -7.33 -2.76
C SER A 121 -12.97 -5.98 -2.72
N GLY A 122 -13.23 -5.11 -3.71
CA GLY A 122 -12.73 -3.73 -3.72
C GLY A 122 -13.20 -2.88 -2.55
N ASP A 123 -14.26 -3.30 -1.84
CA ASP A 123 -14.82 -2.62 -0.66
C ASP A 123 -13.87 -2.56 0.54
N VAL A 124 -12.73 -3.27 0.48
CA VAL A 124 -11.67 -3.16 1.50
C VAL A 124 -10.90 -1.84 1.42
N PHE A 125 -11.01 -1.10 0.32
CA PHE A 125 -10.34 0.18 0.13
C PHE A 125 -11.26 1.35 0.48
N ASP A 126 -10.76 2.26 1.31
CA ASP A 126 -11.44 3.54 1.58
C ASP A 126 -11.28 4.49 0.38
N ILE A 127 -10.13 4.40 -0.30
CA ILE A 127 -9.85 5.19 -1.50
C ILE A 127 -8.85 4.46 -2.40
N ILE A 128 -9.00 4.65 -3.72
CA ILE A 128 -8.03 4.22 -4.72
C ILE A 128 -7.55 5.44 -5.49
N PHE A 129 -6.25 5.69 -5.46
CA PHE A 129 -5.59 6.66 -6.32
C PHE A 129 -5.17 6.00 -7.62
N GLU A 130 -5.52 6.60 -8.75
CA GLU A 130 -5.07 6.12 -10.05
C GLU A 130 -4.14 7.13 -10.71
N ILE A 131 -2.89 6.74 -10.93
CA ILE A 131 -1.88 7.56 -11.59
C ILE A 131 -1.91 7.24 -13.09
N ARG A 132 -2.32 8.22 -13.89
CA ARG A 132 -2.40 8.11 -15.35
C ARG A 132 -1.46 9.10 -16.03
N THR A 133 -0.81 8.66 -17.12
CA THR A 133 -0.04 9.56 -18.01
C THR A 133 -0.94 10.23 -19.06
N ASN A 134 -2.06 9.60 -19.42
CA ASN A 134 -3.15 10.23 -20.17
C ASN A 134 -4.50 9.60 -19.76
N SER A 135 -5.60 10.32 -20.00
CA SER A 135 -6.97 9.93 -19.58
C SER A 135 -7.48 8.59 -20.15
N ASN A 136 -6.98 8.19 -21.31
CA ASN A 136 -7.35 7.01 -22.08
C ASN A 136 -6.36 5.84 -21.90
N HIS A 137 -5.32 6.01 -21.09
CA HIS A 137 -4.34 4.96 -20.87
C HIS A 137 -4.90 3.95 -19.88
N HIS A 138 -4.91 2.67 -20.27
CA HIS A 138 -5.32 1.57 -19.40
C HIS A 138 -4.13 1.05 -18.60
N VAL A 139 -4.38 0.68 -17.34
CA VAL A 139 -3.37 0.00 -16.52
C VAL A 139 -3.07 -1.36 -17.11
N THR A 140 -1.80 -1.65 -17.38
CA THR A 140 -1.34 -2.91 -17.96
C THR A 140 -0.12 -3.43 -17.23
N TYR A 141 0.02 -4.77 -17.22
CA TYR A 141 1.12 -5.47 -16.55
C TYR A 141 1.85 -6.40 -17.53
N PRO A 142 2.78 -5.87 -18.35
CA PRO A 142 3.40 -6.63 -19.44
C PRO A 142 4.21 -7.83 -18.99
N PHE A 143 4.66 -7.85 -17.74
CA PHE A 143 5.51 -8.90 -17.16
C PHE A 143 4.71 -10.03 -16.50
N LEU A 144 3.37 -9.97 -16.53
CA LEU A 144 2.49 -11.05 -16.06
C LEU A 144 2.03 -11.98 -17.19
N TYR A 145 2.45 -11.72 -18.43
CA TYR A 145 2.08 -12.48 -19.63
C TYR A 145 3.31 -12.95 -20.40
#